data_AF-A0A9P1ESB8-F1
#
_entry.id   AF-A0A9P1ESB8-F1
#
_cell.length_a   1.000
_cell.length_b   1.000
_cell.length_c   1.000
_cell.angle_alpha   90.00
_cell.angle_beta   90.00
_cell.angle_gamma   90.00
#
_symmetry.space_group_name_H-M   'P 1'
#
loop_
_entity.id
_entity.type
_entity.pdbx_description
1 polymer ?
#
loop_
_entity_poly.entity_id
_entity_poly.type
_entity_poly.pdbx_seq_one_letter_code
_entity_poly.pdbx_strand_id
1 'polypeptide(L)'
;MNLLPENDGMRLIRKTMRDSSVSLLLLLLLFLPLIFRSVASTSPPQCKSFWVSNRPFQDCSSVGLQEPPSLLPNVLSLSLSNNSISRISVFPSEYRRLQSVRLDQCQLERLDYEALSVFEQLRELDVSRNSLSRLIIPRNLVSLRVLNLAFNSFTYVPDMSHLESLRLVDLSHNRLVSVRPRMLPFNLEVVRLAANRFSHLSPWPFLHKLQELDVTFNDLECDCSLWHFVTWAEKLALFDSTMIPCRRPSELRKSPIDGKTVCGPSVTSSSPESSVVSLDDAHAMCCTALATPAPVLFWQLNGKNISNGISQKHLSDSGQVEFCLEIRKIGLKDMGKYKCVASLAGLNASKEFSVERDKIPIVLNSAEGIMIYCQFTICTFIGVCCVVSCCVLRTGGRGKTRPKREYMHAKVLEIPQSSCEYCDVDDEDEEAARECDDWGDAETTAVRQYLQWRQIQQNQKYSMLPQIQHESLCRLSHESNSTDVSACRAPLARFDDSHCVSFELTNL
;
A
#
# COMPACT_ATOMS: atom_id res chain seq x y z
N MET A 1 -80.01 -27.53 -95.21
CA MET A 1 -79.57 -28.86 -95.70
C MET A 1 -78.18 -29.08 -95.13
N ASN A 2 -78.08 -29.74 -93.99
CA ASN A 2 -78.15 -31.19 -93.77
C ASN A 2 -76.74 -31.79 -93.73
N LEU A 3 -76.46 -32.36 -92.56
CA LEU A 3 -75.60 -33.51 -92.27
C LEU A 3 -74.08 -33.31 -92.36
N LEU A 4 -73.39 -33.45 -91.22
CA LEU A 4 -72.43 -34.53 -90.90
C LEU A 4 -71.72 -34.23 -89.53
N PRO A 5 -71.10 -35.24 -88.87
CA PRO A 5 -71.40 -35.60 -87.48
C PRO A 5 -70.26 -35.38 -86.44
N GLU A 6 -70.58 -35.79 -85.21
CA GLU A 6 -69.84 -35.95 -83.94
C GLU A 6 -68.29 -35.93 -84.01
N ASN A 7 -67.55 -35.09 -83.27
CA ASN A 7 -67.40 -34.91 -81.80
C ASN A 7 -66.34 -35.83 -81.15
N ASP A 8 -65.06 -35.57 -81.46
CA ASP A 8 -63.89 -36.16 -80.76
C ASP A 8 -63.18 -35.18 -79.80
N GLY A 9 -63.76 -34.00 -79.53
CA GLY A 9 -63.16 -32.96 -78.67
C GLY A 9 -63.52 -33.03 -77.18
N MET A 10 -64.66 -33.64 -76.82
CA MET A 10 -65.20 -33.58 -75.45
C MET A 10 -64.76 -34.71 -74.50
N ARG A 11 -64.02 -35.72 -74.99
CA ARG A 11 -63.38 -36.71 -74.10
C ARG A 11 -62.04 -36.23 -73.54
N LEU A 12 -61.40 -35.23 -74.15
CA LEU A 12 -60.12 -34.69 -73.67
C LEU A 12 -60.27 -33.63 -72.57
N ILE A 13 -61.40 -32.91 -72.53
CA ILE A 13 -61.67 -31.85 -71.54
C ILE A 13 -62.13 -32.42 -70.18
N ARG A 14 -62.88 -33.53 -70.16
CA ARG A 14 -63.22 -34.22 -68.89
C ARG A 14 -62.03 -34.95 -68.26
N LYS A 15 -61.01 -35.30 -69.04
CA LYS A 15 -59.78 -35.93 -68.52
C LYS A 15 -58.81 -34.88 -67.99
N THR A 16 -58.71 -33.72 -68.64
CA THR A 16 -57.85 -32.61 -68.18
C THR A 16 -58.41 -31.85 -66.96
N MET A 17 -59.74 -31.75 -66.76
CA MET A 17 -60.28 -31.13 -65.53
C MET A 17 -60.32 -32.04 -64.29
N ARG A 18 -60.09 -33.35 -64.45
CA ARG A 18 -59.95 -34.28 -63.32
C ARG A 18 -58.50 -34.38 -62.82
N ASP A 19 -57.51 -34.20 -63.70
CA ASP A 19 -56.10 -34.21 -63.31
C ASP A 19 -55.60 -32.84 -62.78
N SER A 20 -56.23 -31.72 -63.17
CA SER A 20 -55.91 -30.39 -62.62
C SER A 20 -56.49 -30.15 -61.22
N SER A 21 -57.65 -30.72 -60.89
CA SER A 21 -58.25 -30.60 -59.55
C SER A 21 -57.56 -31.47 -58.52
N VAL A 22 -57.10 -32.66 -58.92
CA VAL A 22 -56.28 -33.54 -58.08
C VAL A 22 -54.89 -32.94 -57.86
N SER A 23 -54.26 -32.34 -58.88
CA SER A 23 -52.97 -31.66 -58.72
C SER A 23 -53.05 -30.41 -57.83
N LEU A 24 -54.13 -29.61 -57.91
CA LEU A 24 -54.30 -28.44 -57.03
C LEU A 24 -54.58 -28.84 -55.57
N LEU A 25 -55.36 -29.91 -55.34
CA LEU A 25 -55.58 -30.45 -53.99
C LEU A 25 -54.30 -31.07 -53.42
N LEU A 26 -53.49 -31.79 -54.22
CA LEU A 26 -52.19 -32.33 -53.82
C LEU A 26 -51.15 -31.23 -53.55
N LEU A 27 -51.16 -30.14 -54.32
CA LEU A 27 -50.34 -28.95 -54.04
C LEU A 27 -50.79 -28.26 -52.74
N LEU A 28 -52.09 -28.08 -52.50
CA LEU A 28 -52.62 -27.55 -51.22
C LEU A 28 -52.30 -28.47 -50.02
N LEU A 29 -52.29 -29.80 -50.20
CA LEU A 29 -51.89 -30.78 -49.18
C LEU A 29 -50.37 -30.82 -48.95
N LEU A 30 -49.56 -30.47 -49.95
CA LEU A 30 -48.10 -30.29 -49.81
C LEU A 30 -47.72 -28.94 -49.17
N PHE A 31 -48.61 -27.94 -49.18
CA PHE A 31 -48.43 -26.65 -48.49
C PHE A 31 -49.14 -26.57 -47.12
N LEU A 32 -50.02 -27.51 -46.78
CA LEU A 32 -50.60 -27.65 -45.43
C LEU A 32 -49.56 -27.83 -44.30
N PRO A 33 -48.37 -28.45 -44.50
CA PRO A 33 -47.30 -28.44 -43.50
C PRO A 33 -46.45 -27.15 -43.53
N LEU A 34 -46.70 -26.21 -44.45
CA LEU A 34 -46.04 -24.90 -44.51
C LEU A 34 -46.89 -23.77 -43.89
N ILE A 35 -48.21 -23.96 -43.77
CA ILE A 35 -49.09 -23.10 -42.96
C ILE A 35 -49.12 -23.57 -41.49
N PHE A 36 -48.91 -24.87 -41.25
CA PHE A 36 -48.49 -25.40 -39.96
C PHE A 36 -46.99 -25.74 -39.99
N ARG A 37 -46.14 -24.77 -40.33
CA ARG A 37 -44.84 -24.75 -39.65
C ARG A 37 -45.21 -24.66 -38.18
N SER A 38 -44.82 -25.68 -37.43
CA SER A 38 -44.95 -25.72 -36.00
C SER A 38 -44.74 -24.31 -35.47
N VAL A 39 -45.81 -23.72 -34.94
CA VAL A 39 -45.70 -23.10 -33.63
C VAL A 39 -44.93 -24.15 -32.86
N ALA A 40 -43.60 -23.97 -32.79
CA ALA A 40 -42.84 -24.68 -31.79
C ALA A 40 -43.69 -24.44 -30.55
N SER A 41 -44.17 -25.52 -29.95
CA SER A 41 -44.60 -25.45 -28.57
C SER A 41 -43.33 -25.13 -27.80
N THR A 42 -42.85 -23.88 -27.93
CA THR A 42 -42.05 -23.23 -26.93
C THR A 42 -43.02 -23.25 -25.77
N SER A 43 -42.83 -24.23 -24.89
CA SER A 43 -43.34 -24.12 -23.54
C SER A 43 -43.09 -22.68 -23.11
N PRO A 44 -44.10 -21.99 -22.54
CA PRO A 44 -43.86 -20.63 -22.04
C PRO A 44 -42.59 -20.68 -21.20
N PRO A 45 -41.65 -19.73 -21.37
CA PRO A 45 -40.35 -19.78 -20.72
C PRO A 45 -40.52 -20.19 -19.26
N GLN A 46 -40.17 -21.44 -18.95
CA GLN A 46 -40.56 -22.03 -17.68
C GLN A 46 -39.56 -21.58 -16.63
N CYS A 47 -39.95 -20.58 -15.86
CA CYS A 47 -39.25 -20.24 -14.63
C CYS A 47 -39.20 -21.48 -13.73
N LYS A 48 -38.03 -21.74 -13.15
CA LYS A 48 -37.84 -22.81 -12.17
C LYS A 48 -38.17 -22.30 -10.78
N SER A 49 -38.71 -23.15 -9.91
CA SER A 49 -38.93 -22.82 -8.50
C SER A 49 -38.16 -23.77 -7.61
N PHE A 50 -37.45 -23.23 -6.62
CA PHE A 50 -36.73 -24.02 -5.62
C PHE A 50 -36.56 -23.22 -4.32
N TRP A 51 -35.89 -23.82 -3.35
CA TRP A 51 -35.61 -23.18 -2.06
C TRP A 51 -34.12 -22.87 -1.96
N VAL A 52 -33.79 -21.62 -1.65
CA VAL A 52 -32.40 -21.22 -1.34
C VAL A 52 -32.36 -20.83 0.13
N SER A 53 -31.63 -21.59 0.95
CA SER A 53 -31.53 -21.33 2.40
C SER A 53 -32.89 -21.15 3.08
N ASN A 54 -33.82 -22.06 2.78
CA ASN A 54 -35.21 -22.04 3.27
C ASN A 54 -36.03 -20.81 2.83
N ARG A 55 -35.65 -20.14 1.74
CA ARG A 55 -36.45 -19.08 1.10
C ARG A 55 -36.99 -19.55 -0.24
N PRO A 56 -38.30 -19.40 -0.50
CA PRO A 56 -38.91 -19.76 -1.77
C PRO A 56 -38.40 -18.82 -2.88
N PHE A 57 -37.77 -19.41 -3.88
CA PHE A 57 -37.04 -18.74 -4.96
C PHE A 57 -37.62 -19.13 -6.32
N GLN A 58 -37.88 -18.13 -7.15
CA GLN A 58 -38.27 -18.31 -8.55
C GLN A 58 -37.13 -17.82 -9.47
N ASP A 59 -36.60 -18.74 -10.25
CA ASP A 59 -35.55 -18.50 -11.22
C ASP A 59 -36.12 -18.43 -12.64
N CYS A 60 -36.18 -17.21 -13.15
CA CYS A 60 -36.54 -16.92 -14.53
C CYS A 60 -35.32 -16.42 -15.32
N SER A 61 -34.09 -16.80 -14.92
CA SER A 61 -32.89 -16.33 -15.62
C SER A 61 -32.70 -16.99 -17.00
N SER A 62 -32.20 -16.22 -17.97
CA SER A 62 -31.83 -16.73 -19.31
C SER A 62 -32.96 -17.42 -20.09
N VAL A 63 -34.20 -17.02 -19.86
CA VAL A 63 -35.37 -17.60 -20.54
C VAL A 63 -35.95 -16.73 -21.66
N GLY A 64 -35.30 -15.61 -21.97
CA GLY A 64 -35.67 -14.72 -23.07
C GLY A 64 -36.86 -13.81 -22.76
N LEU A 65 -37.05 -13.46 -21.49
CA LEU A 65 -38.12 -12.55 -21.08
C LEU A 65 -37.86 -11.12 -21.58
N GLN A 66 -38.91 -10.46 -22.04
CA GLN A 66 -38.91 -9.04 -22.40
C GLN A 66 -39.65 -8.18 -21.37
N GLU A 67 -40.42 -8.82 -20.49
CA GLU A 67 -41.19 -8.18 -19.42
C GLU A 67 -41.18 -9.05 -18.14
N PRO A 68 -41.45 -8.48 -16.96
CA PRO A 68 -41.57 -9.24 -15.72
C PRO A 68 -42.70 -10.29 -15.79
N PRO A 69 -42.47 -11.55 -15.40
CA PRO A 69 -43.45 -12.63 -15.48
C PRO A 69 -44.43 -12.62 -14.30
N SER A 70 -45.48 -13.45 -14.34
CA SER A 70 -46.31 -13.70 -13.16
C SER A 70 -45.54 -14.42 -12.05
N LEU A 71 -45.81 -14.08 -10.80
CA LEU A 71 -45.16 -14.65 -9.62
C LEU A 71 -45.84 -15.97 -9.20
N LEU A 72 -45.04 -16.98 -8.87
CA LEU A 72 -45.55 -18.20 -8.25
C LEU A 72 -45.95 -17.95 -6.77
N PRO A 73 -46.90 -18.72 -6.21
CA PRO A 73 -47.35 -18.52 -4.84
C PRO A 73 -46.21 -18.59 -3.81
N ASN A 74 -46.25 -17.71 -2.82
CA ASN A 74 -45.31 -17.64 -1.68
C ASN A 74 -43.85 -17.31 -2.02
N VAL A 75 -43.50 -17.00 -3.27
CA VAL A 75 -42.13 -16.62 -3.63
C VAL A 75 -41.73 -15.33 -2.93
N LEU A 76 -40.51 -15.32 -2.37
CA LEU A 76 -39.91 -14.14 -1.73
C LEU A 76 -38.67 -13.65 -2.48
N SER A 77 -38.10 -14.47 -3.35
CA SER A 77 -36.92 -14.12 -4.12
C SER A 77 -37.14 -14.43 -5.59
N LEU A 78 -36.94 -13.44 -6.46
CA LEU A 78 -37.13 -13.56 -7.90
C LEU A 78 -35.84 -13.21 -8.64
N SER A 79 -35.45 -14.07 -9.58
CA SER A 79 -34.32 -13.85 -10.47
C SER A 79 -34.79 -13.71 -11.89
N LEU A 80 -34.60 -12.53 -12.47
CA LEU A 80 -34.84 -12.19 -13.87
C LEU A 80 -33.53 -11.99 -14.64
N SER A 81 -32.40 -12.40 -14.08
CA SER A 81 -31.07 -12.18 -14.61
C SER A 81 -30.89 -12.67 -16.06
N ASN A 82 -30.06 -11.99 -16.84
CA ASN A 82 -29.71 -12.38 -18.21
C ASN A 82 -30.94 -12.55 -19.14
N ASN A 83 -31.87 -11.61 -19.09
CA ASN A 83 -33.01 -11.51 -20.02
C ASN A 83 -32.89 -10.23 -20.87
N SER A 84 -33.90 -9.90 -21.67
CA SER A 84 -33.91 -8.73 -22.56
C SER A 84 -34.95 -7.70 -22.13
N ILE A 85 -34.93 -7.32 -20.85
CA ILE A 85 -35.86 -6.37 -20.25
C ILE A 85 -35.21 -4.98 -20.26
N SER A 86 -35.43 -4.24 -21.34
CA SER A 86 -34.78 -2.92 -21.54
C SER A 86 -35.36 -1.82 -20.65
N ARG A 87 -36.64 -1.90 -20.27
CA ARG A 87 -37.34 -0.87 -19.48
C ARG A 87 -38.37 -1.50 -18.56
N ILE A 88 -38.49 -0.95 -17.35
CA ILE A 88 -39.54 -1.35 -16.40
C ILE A 88 -40.17 -0.08 -15.83
N SER A 89 -41.43 0.15 -16.21
CA SER A 89 -42.24 1.25 -15.70
C SER A 89 -43.02 0.87 -14.44
N VAL A 90 -43.53 -0.36 -14.37
CA VAL A 90 -44.33 -0.89 -13.25
C VAL A 90 -44.08 -2.38 -13.09
N PHE A 91 -43.98 -2.87 -11.85
CA PHE A 91 -44.06 -4.31 -11.54
C PHE A 91 -45.49 -4.72 -11.14
N PRO A 92 -45.90 -5.97 -11.38
CA PRO A 92 -47.18 -6.48 -10.88
C PRO A 92 -47.33 -6.32 -9.36
N SER A 93 -48.51 -5.97 -8.87
CA SER A 93 -48.77 -5.73 -7.43
C SER A 93 -48.52 -6.94 -6.53
N GLU A 94 -48.50 -8.14 -7.11
CA GLU A 94 -48.11 -9.39 -6.44
C GLU A 94 -46.66 -9.40 -5.96
N TYR A 95 -45.79 -8.56 -6.54
CA TYR A 95 -44.37 -8.46 -6.18
C TYR A 95 -44.13 -7.74 -4.85
N ARG A 96 -45.16 -7.14 -4.24
CA ARG A 96 -45.04 -6.29 -3.05
C ARG A 96 -44.34 -6.96 -1.86
N ARG A 97 -44.42 -8.29 -1.74
CA ARG A 97 -43.81 -9.08 -0.66
C ARG A 97 -42.42 -9.64 -0.99
N LEU A 98 -41.92 -9.41 -2.21
CA LEU A 98 -40.58 -9.85 -2.59
C LEU A 98 -39.54 -9.17 -1.69
N GLN A 99 -38.59 -9.99 -1.24
CA GLN A 99 -37.46 -9.60 -0.40
C GLN A 99 -36.17 -9.50 -1.21
N SER A 100 -36.05 -10.23 -2.32
CA SER A 100 -34.87 -10.21 -3.18
C SER A 100 -35.29 -10.20 -4.64
N VAL A 101 -34.77 -9.25 -5.42
CA VAL A 101 -35.01 -9.15 -6.86
C VAL A 101 -33.67 -9.00 -7.57
N ARG A 102 -33.37 -9.92 -8.48
CA ARG A 102 -32.22 -9.84 -9.39
C ARG A 102 -32.66 -9.53 -10.80
N LEU A 103 -32.10 -8.48 -11.37
CA LEU A 103 -32.33 -7.92 -12.70
C LEU A 103 -30.98 -7.66 -13.39
N ASP A 104 -29.93 -8.37 -12.99
CA ASP A 104 -28.61 -8.19 -13.57
C ASP A 104 -28.54 -8.70 -15.01
N GLN A 105 -27.68 -8.11 -15.84
CA GLN A 105 -27.49 -8.50 -17.25
C GLN A 105 -28.77 -8.46 -18.10
N CYS A 106 -29.71 -7.54 -17.82
CA CYS A 106 -30.99 -7.45 -18.53
C CYS A 106 -31.02 -6.45 -19.71
N GLN A 107 -29.90 -5.76 -19.96
CA GLN A 107 -29.84 -4.60 -20.87
C GLN A 107 -30.77 -3.45 -20.44
N LEU A 108 -31.04 -3.34 -19.14
CA LEU A 108 -31.96 -2.37 -18.57
C LEU A 108 -31.41 -0.94 -18.73
N GLU A 109 -32.12 -0.10 -19.47
CA GLU A 109 -31.79 1.32 -19.68
C GLU A 109 -32.53 2.23 -18.70
N ARG A 110 -33.73 1.80 -18.27
CA ARG A 110 -34.63 2.61 -17.45
C ARG A 110 -35.42 1.77 -16.47
N LEU A 111 -35.34 2.16 -15.20
CA LEU A 111 -36.15 1.65 -14.10
C LEU A 111 -36.86 2.84 -13.45
N ASP A 112 -38.17 2.92 -13.63
CA ASP A 112 -38.94 4.07 -13.13
C ASP A 112 -39.20 3.97 -11.62
N TYR A 113 -39.49 5.13 -11.02
CA TYR A 113 -39.78 5.26 -9.59
C TYR A 113 -41.00 4.39 -9.20
N GLU A 114 -42.02 4.39 -10.03
CA GLU A 114 -43.27 3.66 -9.86
C GLU A 114 -43.05 2.15 -9.83
N ALA A 115 -42.11 1.63 -10.64
CA ALA A 115 -41.74 0.23 -10.62
C ALA A 115 -41.21 -0.19 -9.25
N LEU A 116 -40.25 0.57 -8.71
CA LEU A 116 -39.66 0.27 -7.40
C LEU A 116 -40.62 0.55 -6.24
N SER A 117 -41.62 1.41 -6.41
CA SER A 117 -42.56 1.77 -5.35
C SER A 117 -43.48 0.62 -4.95
N VAL A 118 -43.62 -0.42 -5.78
CA VAL A 118 -44.45 -1.60 -5.50
C VAL A 118 -43.91 -2.44 -4.34
N PHE A 119 -42.60 -2.43 -4.10
CA PHE A 119 -42.00 -3.32 -3.10
C PHE A 119 -42.14 -2.76 -1.67
N GLU A 120 -42.71 -3.54 -0.76
CA GLU A 120 -42.87 -3.16 0.65
C GLU A 120 -41.84 -3.83 1.55
N GLN A 121 -41.27 -4.97 1.12
CA GLN A 121 -40.40 -5.82 1.94
C GLN A 121 -39.02 -6.09 1.30
N LEU A 122 -38.65 -5.33 0.27
CA LEU A 122 -37.40 -5.54 -0.47
C LEU A 122 -36.19 -5.34 0.46
N ARG A 123 -35.29 -6.32 0.46
CA ARG A 123 -34.04 -6.33 1.21
C ARG A 123 -32.83 -6.34 0.29
N GLU A 124 -32.96 -6.93 -0.88
CA GLU A 124 -31.88 -7.06 -1.86
C GLU A 124 -32.39 -6.67 -3.24
N LEU A 125 -31.68 -5.75 -3.87
CA LEU A 125 -31.91 -5.35 -5.25
C LEU A 125 -30.59 -5.44 -6.02
N ASP A 126 -30.54 -6.32 -7.01
CA ASP A 126 -29.43 -6.38 -7.95
C ASP A 126 -29.90 -5.90 -9.33
N VAL A 127 -29.38 -4.76 -9.78
CA VAL A 127 -29.58 -4.22 -11.14
C VAL A 127 -28.24 -3.99 -11.82
N SER A 128 -27.22 -4.75 -11.43
CA SER A 128 -25.87 -4.64 -11.98
C SER A 128 -25.78 -5.10 -13.44
N ARG A 129 -24.70 -4.74 -14.13
CA ARG A 129 -24.45 -5.14 -15.53
C ARG A 129 -25.60 -4.75 -16.47
N ASN A 130 -26.06 -3.51 -16.32
CA ASN A 130 -27.12 -2.91 -17.14
C ASN A 130 -26.60 -1.60 -17.76
N SER A 131 -27.51 -0.81 -18.33
CA SER A 131 -27.19 0.49 -18.96
C SER A 131 -27.85 1.66 -18.23
N LEU A 132 -28.07 1.53 -16.91
CA LEU A 132 -28.68 2.59 -16.11
C LEU A 132 -27.72 3.77 -15.98
N SER A 133 -28.22 4.98 -16.24
CA SER A 133 -27.49 6.24 -16.01
C SER A 133 -28.04 7.04 -14.83
N ARG A 134 -29.27 6.71 -14.40
CA ARG A 134 -30.00 7.36 -13.31
C ARG A 134 -30.92 6.34 -12.66
N LEU A 135 -31.15 6.52 -11.36
CA LEU A 135 -32.10 5.75 -10.58
C LEU A 135 -32.61 6.63 -9.46
N ILE A 136 -33.94 6.70 -9.30
CA ILE A 136 -34.57 7.39 -8.18
C ILE A 136 -35.11 6.29 -7.27
N ILE A 137 -34.60 6.24 -6.04
CA ILE A 137 -34.94 5.17 -5.10
C ILE A 137 -36.11 5.63 -4.22
N PRO A 138 -37.26 4.94 -4.25
CA PRO A 138 -38.41 5.32 -3.44
C PRO A 138 -38.15 5.28 -1.94
N ARG A 139 -38.87 6.13 -1.19
CA ARG A 139 -38.74 6.23 0.28
C ARG A 139 -39.26 5.00 1.01
N ASN A 140 -40.18 4.25 0.42
CA ASN A 140 -40.76 3.05 1.02
C ASN A 140 -39.80 1.85 1.07
N LEU A 141 -38.66 1.89 0.38
CA LEU A 141 -37.65 0.81 0.43
C LEU A 141 -36.82 0.81 1.73
N VAL A 142 -37.46 1.07 2.87
CA VAL A 142 -36.84 1.20 4.19
C VAL A 142 -36.19 -0.09 4.69
N SER A 143 -36.58 -1.25 4.13
CA SER A 143 -36.04 -2.57 4.46
C SER A 143 -34.83 -2.96 3.62
N LEU A 144 -34.43 -2.15 2.62
CA LEU A 144 -33.36 -2.48 1.70
C LEU A 144 -32.02 -2.54 2.46
N ARG A 145 -31.29 -3.66 2.30
CA ARG A 145 -30.01 -3.95 2.95
C ARG A 145 -28.86 -4.02 1.97
N VAL A 146 -29.13 -4.53 0.77
CA VAL A 146 -28.14 -4.71 -0.29
C VAL A 146 -28.65 -4.06 -1.57
N LEU A 147 -27.84 -3.18 -2.15
CA LEU A 147 -28.11 -2.54 -3.42
C LEU A 147 -26.89 -2.67 -4.34
N ASN A 148 -27.02 -3.48 -5.38
CA ASN A 148 -25.98 -3.68 -6.38
C ASN A 148 -26.31 -2.91 -7.66
N LEU A 149 -25.53 -1.86 -7.92
CA LEU A 149 -25.59 -0.97 -9.08
C LEU A 149 -24.33 -1.08 -9.95
N ALA A 150 -23.48 -2.09 -9.72
CA ALA A 150 -22.21 -2.23 -10.41
C ALA A 150 -22.38 -2.40 -11.93
N PHE A 151 -21.35 -2.06 -12.72
CA PHE A 151 -21.37 -2.21 -14.18
C PHE A 151 -22.59 -1.53 -14.83
N ASN A 152 -22.76 -0.24 -14.56
CA ASN A 152 -23.77 0.61 -15.16
C ASN A 152 -23.09 1.87 -15.75
N SER A 153 -23.86 2.94 -15.99
CA SER A 153 -23.37 4.20 -16.54
C SER A 153 -23.69 5.40 -15.63
N PHE A 154 -23.75 5.20 -14.30
CA PHE A 154 -24.00 6.27 -13.35
C PHE A 154 -22.86 7.29 -13.34
N THR A 155 -23.21 8.58 -13.44
CA THR A 155 -22.30 9.72 -13.29
C THR A 155 -22.42 10.41 -11.94
N TYR A 156 -23.53 10.17 -11.24
CA TYR A 156 -23.78 10.60 -9.86
C TYR A 156 -24.37 9.45 -9.06
N VAL A 157 -24.08 9.43 -7.76
CA VAL A 157 -24.67 8.50 -6.81
C VAL A 157 -26.16 8.83 -6.63
N PRO A 158 -27.08 7.84 -6.70
CA PRO A 158 -28.49 8.07 -6.43
C PRO A 158 -28.71 8.45 -4.96
N ASP A 159 -29.80 9.17 -4.67
CA ASP A 159 -30.13 9.51 -3.27
C ASP A 159 -30.55 8.25 -2.52
N MET A 160 -29.73 7.86 -1.55
CA MET A 160 -29.94 6.71 -0.67
C MET A 160 -29.97 7.12 0.80
N SER A 161 -30.00 8.43 1.08
CA SER A 161 -29.89 8.97 2.44
C SER A 161 -31.01 8.48 3.36
N HIS A 162 -32.19 8.19 2.80
CA HIS A 162 -33.36 7.67 3.51
C HIS A 162 -33.36 6.15 3.73
N LEU A 163 -32.39 5.42 3.18
CA LEU A 163 -32.33 3.95 3.27
C LEU A 163 -31.61 3.51 4.55
N GLU A 164 -32.28 3.68 5.70
CA GLU A 164 -31.68 3.45 7.02
C GLU A 164 -31.23 2.00 7.26
N SER A 165 -31.83 1.01 6.59
CA SER A 165 -31.42 -0.39 6.71
C SER A 165 -30.28 -0.79 5.78
N LEU A 166 -29.83 0.11 4.88
CA LEU A 166 -28.84 -0.23 3.85
C LEU A 166 -27.48 -0.49 4.50
N ARG A 167 -26.91 -1.66 4.20
CA ARG A 167 -25.61 -2.12 4.71
C ARG A 167 -24.55 -2.17 3.61
N LEU A 168 -24.93 -2.63 2.42
CA LEU A 168 -24.04 -2.78 1.29
C LEU A 168 -24.55 -1.99 0.10
N VAL A 169 -23.66 -1.19 -0.46
CA VAL A 169 -23.85 -0.58 -1.79
C VAL A 169 -22.65 -0.88 -2.67
N ASP A 170 -22.93 -1.43 -3.85
CA ASP A 170 -21.93 -1.63 -4.89
C ASP A 170 -22.21 -0.70 -6.07
N LEU A 171 -21.29 0.24 -6.30
CA LEU A 171 -21.31 1.23 -7.38
C LEU A 171 -20.08 1.07 -8.29
N SER A 172 -19.42 -0.09 -8.23
CA SER A 172 -18.21 -0.35 -9.00
C SER A 172 -18.47 -0.35 -10.50
N HIS A 173 -17.45 -0.08 -11.33
CA HIS A 173 -17.58 -0.05 -12.79
C HIS A 173 -18.69 0.90 -13.28
N ASN A 174 -18.65 2.14 -12.80
CA ASN A 174 -19.52 3.23 -13.25
C ASN A 174 -18.65 4.40 -13.78
N ARG A 175 -19.23 5.60 -13.88
CA ARG A 175 -18.54 6.81 -14.35
C ARG A 175 -18.60 7.92 -13.30
N LEU A 176 -18.61 7.54 -12.03
CA LEU A 176 -18.69 8.48 -10.91
C LEU A 176 -17.39 9.27 -10.78
N VAL A 177 -17.51 10.57 -10.53
CA VAL A 177 -16.37 11.48 -10.32
C VAL A 177 -16.32 12.03 -8.89
N SER A 178 -17.47 12.06 -8.20
CA SER A 178 -17.56 12.51 -6.81
C SER A 178 -18.74 11.85 -6.09
N VAL A 179 -18.62 11.72 -4.77
CA VAL A 179 -19.72 11.31 -3.89
C VAL A 179 -20.03 12.47 -2.97
N ARG A 180 -21.28 12.95 -3.00
CA ARG A 180 -21.74 13.92 -2.01
C ARG A 180 -22.08 13.16 -0.73
N PRO A 181 -21.45 13.44 0.43
CA PRO A 181 -21.68 12.73 1.68
C PRO A 181 -23.16 12.58 2.05
N ARG A 182 -23.96 13.61 1.80
CA ARG A 182 -25.41 13.64 2.10
C ARG A 182 -26.25 12.61 1.35
N MET A 183 -25.71 11.99 0.30
CA MET A 183 -26.43 10.99 -0.51
C MET A 183 -26.29 9.57 0.05
N LEU A 184 -25.36 9.36 0.99
CA LEU A 184 -25.11 8.05 1.60
C LEU A 184 -25.84 7.92 2.95
N PRO A 185 -26.46 6.76 3.24
CA PRO A 185 -27.02 6.50 4.56
C PRO A 185 -25.91 6.19 5.58
N PHE A 186 -26.12 6.58 6.83
CA PHE A 186 -25.13 6.46 7.93
C PHE A 186 -24.81 5.02 8.37
N ASN A 187 -25.63 4.07 7.93
CA ASN A 187 -25.69 2.70 8.44
C ASN A 187 -24.93 1.68 7.56
N LEU A 188 -24.20 2.16 6.56
CA LEU A 188 -23.40 1.36 5.63
C LEU A 188 -22.24 0.65 6.34
N GLU A 189 -22.04 -0.60 5.96
CA GLU A 189 -20.95 -1.48 6.39
C GLU A 189 -19.97 -1.72 5.24
N VAL A 190 -20.46 -1.76 3.99
CA VAL A 190 -19.66 -2.03 2.80
C VAL A 190 -19.99 -1.02 1.71
N VAL A 191 -18.96 -0.34 1.20
CA VAL A 191 -19.07 0.61 0.08
C VAL A 191 -18.05 0.23 -0.99
N ARG A 192 -18.52 -0.15 -2.18
CA ARG A 192 -17.66 -0.45 -3.32
C ARG A 192 -17.80 0.59 -4.41
N LEU A 193 -16.66 1.18 -4.76
CA LEU A 193 -16.50 2.29 -5.71
C LEU A 193 -15.39 2.01 -6.71
N ALA A 194 -14.95 0.76 -6.82
CA ALA A 194 -13.88 0.35 -7.71
C ALA A 194 -14.19 0.71 -9.17
N ALA A 195 -13.16 0.97 -9.97
CA ALA A 195 -13.30 1.22 -11.40
C ALA A 195 -14.30 2.35 -11.72
N ASN A 196 -14.15 3.49 -11.05
CA ASN A 196 -14.83 4.75 -11.34
C ASN A 196 -13.81 5.79 -11.82
N ARG A 197 -14.14 7.08 -11.72
CA ARG A 197 -13.30 8.21 -12.18
C ARG A 197 -13.02 9.19 -11.05
N PHE A 198 -12.92 8.71 -9.81
CA PHE A 198 -12.58 9.56 -8.66
C PHE A 198 -11.14 10.03 -8.79
N SER A 199 -10.92 11.35 -8.83
CA SER A 199 -9.59 11.94 -8.67
C SER A 199 -9.32 12.33 -7.21
N HIS A 200 -10.37 12.78 -6.51
CA HIS A 200 -10.30 13.21 -5.13
C HIS A 200 -11.42 12.55 -4.32
N LEU A 201 -11.13 12.23 -3.06
CA LEU A 201 -12.09 11.72 -2.09
C LEU A 201 -11.92 12.47 -0.78
N SER A 202 -13.03 12.64 -0.07
CA SER A 202 -13.07 13.24 1.26
C SER A 202 -13.47 12.19 2.29
N PRO A 203 -13.01 12.29 3.55
CA PRO A 203 -13.49 11.42 4.64
C PRO A 203 -15.01 11.38 4.75
N TRP A 204 -15.56 10.24 5.18
CA TRP A 204 -16.96 10.09 5.53
C TRP A 204 -17.10 9.75 7.02
N PRO A 205 -16.83 10.71 7.92
CA PRO A 205 -16.75 10.46 9.36
C PRO A 205 -18.08 10.00 9.97
N PHE A 206 -19.21 10.23 9.30
CA PHE A 206 -20.55 9.81 9.72
C PHE A 206 -20.83 8.31 9.46
N LEU A 207 -20.00 7.62 8.66
CA LEU A 207 -20.14 6.19 8.39
C LEU A 207 -19.45 5.35 9.47
N HIS A 208 -19.96 5.42 10.70
CA HIS A 208 -19.34 4.78 11.87
C HIS A 208 -19.35 3.25 11.85
N LYS A 209 -20.16 2.64 10.96
CA LYS A 209 -20.28 1.18 10.80
C LYS A 209 -19.49 0.63 9.63
N LEU A 210 -18.82 1.49 8.87
CA LEU A 210 -18.09 1.10 7.67
C LEU A 210 -16.94 0.16 8.05
N GLN A 211 -16.87 -0.98 7.39
CA GLN A 211 -15.88 -2.03 7.58
C GLN A 211 -15.06 -2.26 6.31
N GLU A 212 -15.69 -2.10 5.14
CA GLU A 212 -15.05 -2.30 3.84
C GLU A 212 -15.28 -1.08 2.94
N LEU A 213 -14.19 -0.55 2.39
CA LEU A 213 -14.21 0.49 1.38
C LEU A 213 -13.30 0.11 0.22
N ASP A 214 -13.88 -0.16 -0.95
CA ASP A 214 -13.12 -0.40 -2.17
C ASP A 214 -13.12 0.83 -3.07
N VAL A 215 -11.95 1.45 -3.26
CA VAL A 215 -11.73 2.59 -4.16
C VAL A 215 -10.69 2.28 -5.23
N THR A 216 -10.39 0.99 -5.46
CA THR A 216 -9.39 0.55 -6.43
C THR A 216 -9.75 0.97 -7.86
N PHE A 217 -8.76 1.03 -8.76
CA PHE A 217 -8.97 1.35 -10.17
C PHE A 217 -9.67 2.71 -10.44
N ASN A 218 -9.43 3.71 -9.58
CA ASN A 218 -9.83 5.09 -9.81
C ASN A 218 -8.68 5.95 -10.37
N ASP A 219 -8.98 7.21 -10.70
CA ASP A 219 -8.06 8.18 -11.27
C ASP A 219 -7.44 9.10 -10.20
N LEU A 220 -7.11 8.53 -9.03
CA LEU A 220 -6.70 9.27 -7.83
C LEU A 220 -5.50 10.18 -8.09
N GLU A 221 -5.65 11.43 -7.69
CA GLU A 221 -4.64 12.47 -7.73
C GLU A 221 -4.02 12.60 -6.34
N CYS A 222 -2.74 12.25 -6.25
CA CYS A 222 -1.98 12.24 -5.01
C CYS A 222 -1.42 13.62 -4.73
N ASP A 223 -2.25 14.43 -4.07
CA ASP A 223 -1.93 15.74 -3.55
C ASP A 223 -2.39 15.88 -2.09
N CYS A 224 -2.03 16.97 -1.43
CA CYS A 224 -2.40 17.18 -0.04
C CYS A 224 -3.91 17.17 0.25
N SER A 225 -4.78 17.32 -0.75
CA SER A 225 -6.23 17.26 -0.53
C SER A 225 -6.72 15.84 -0.25
N LEU A 226 -6.03 14.82 -0.77
CA LEU A 226 -6.36 13.41 -0.54
C LEU A 226 -5.85 12.91 0.83
N TRP A 227 -4.96 13.65 1.50
CA TRP A 227 -4.34 13.28 2.78
C TRP A 227 -5.38 12.95 3.87
N HIS A 228 -6.39 13.80 4.01
CA HIS A 228 -7.43 13.61 5.02
C HIS A 228 -8.21 12.31 4.79
N PHE A 229 -8.49 11.96 3.53
CA PHE A 229 -9.20 10.74 3.19
C PHE A 229 -8.37 9.49 3.47
N VAL A 230 -7.09 9.49 3.05
CA VAL A 230 -6.17 8.37 3.29
C VAL A 230 -6.00 8.13 4.79
N THR A 231 -5.68 9.17 5.54
CA THR A 231 -5.47 9.06 7.00
C THR A 231 -6.73 8.61 7.74
N TRP A 232 -7.92 9.06 7.32
CA TRP A 232 -9.19 8.58 7.86
C TRP A 232 -9.41 7.09 7.58
N ALA A 233 -9.15 6.64 6.35
CA ALA A 233 -9.37 5.27 5.95
C ALA A 233 -8.36 4.29 6.58
N GLU A 234 -7.08 4.68 6.65
CA GLU A 234 -6.02 3.92 7.33
C GLU A 234 -6.31 3.77 8.82
N LYS A 235 -6.76 4.84 9.49
CA LYS A 235 -7.14 4.80 10.91
C LYS A 235 -8.25 3.79 11.19
N LEU A 236 -9.15 3.62 10.23
CA LEU A 236 -10.27 2.67 10.31
C LEU A 236 -9.94 1.30 9.70
N ALA A 237 -8.71 1.10 9.22
CA ALA A 237 -8.26 -0.12 8.53
C ALA A 237 -9.19 -0.55 7.38
N LEU A 238 -9.74 0.42 6.62
CA LEU A 238 -10.74 0.15 5.57
C LEU A 238 -10.14 -0.45 4.29
N PHE A 239 -8.87 -0.19 4.03
CA PHE A 239 -8.10 -0.73 2.91
C PHE A 239 -6.60 -0.64 3.20
N ASP A 240 -5.81 -1.39 2.43
CA ASP A 240 -4.36 -1.25 2.39
C ASP A 240 -3.96 -0.15 1.39
N SER A 241 -3.48 0.99 1.89
CA SER A 241 -3.10 2.14 1.07
C SER A 241 -1.90 1.86 0.17
N THR A 242 -1.08 0.85 0.47
CA THR A 242 0.06 0.44 -0.35
C THR A 242 -0.36 -0.25 -1.65
N MET A 243 -1.58 -0.80 -1.68
CA MET A 243 -2.13 -1.55 -2.81
C MET A 243 -2.92 -0.66 -3.79
N ILE A 244 -3.16 0.60 -3.45
CA ILE A 244 -3.90 1.54 -4.30
C ILE A 244 -2.90 2.53 -4.90
N PRO A 245 -2.72 2.54 -6.23
CA PRO A 245 -1.76 3.42 -6.87
C PRO A 245 -2.35 4.81 -7.19
N CYS A 246 -1.53 5.83 -7.00
CA CYS A 246 -1.69 7.14 -7.61
C CYS A 246 -1.79 7.03 -9.13
N ARG A 247 -2.70 7.81 -9.73
CA ARG A 247 -2.80 8.00 -11.19
C ARG A 247 -2.29 9.35 -11.64
N ARG A 248 -2.46 10.36 -10.80
CA ARG A 248 -1.89 11.69 -10.98
C ARG A 248 -1.14 12.12 -9.71
N PRO A 249 -0.18 13.05 -9.83
CA PRO A 249 0.41 13.51 -11.09
C PRO A 249 1.25 12.42 -11.78
N SER A 250 1.73 12.68 -12.99
CA SER A 250 2.48 11.69 -13.80
C SER A 250 3.72 11.15 -13.09
N GLU A 251 4.36 12.00 -12.27
CA GLU A 251 5.58 11.70 -11.54
C GLU A 251 5.34 10.69 -10.40
N LEU A 252 4.13 10.68 -9.85
CA LEU A 252 3.70 9.74 -8.79
C LEU A 252 2.92 8.55 -9.35
N ARG A 253 2.80 8.40 -10.67
CA ARG A 253 1.99 7.34 -11.26
C ARG A 253 2.51 5.97 -10.82
N LYS A 254 1.62 5.13 -10.27
CA LYS A 254 1.89 3.82 -9.65
C LYS A 254 2.48 3.85 -8.24
N SER A 255 2.87 5.01 -7.71
CA SER A 255 3.22 5.14 -6.30
C SER A 255 1.99 4.88 -5.42
N PRO A 256 2.14 4.33 -4.22
CA PRO A 256 1.02 4.08 -3.32
C PRO A 256 0.37 5.40 -2.85
N ILE A 257 -0.92 5.38 -2.51
CA ILE A 257 -1.63 6.56 -1.96
C ILE A 257 -1.34 6.79 -0.47
N ASP A 258 -0.22 6.33 0.06
CA ASP A 258 0.09 6.48 1.49
C ASP A 258 0.24 7.96 1.90
N GLY A 259 0.12 8.23 3.21
CA GLY A 259 0.19 9.60 3.72
C GLY A 259 1.47 10.35 3.35
N LYS A 260 2.60 9.64 3.16
CA LYS A 260 3.88 10.23 2.77
C LYS A 260 3.90 10.63 1.30
N THR A 261 3.29 9.84 0.42
CA THR A 261 3.25 10.09 -1.02
C THR A 261 2.25 11.18 -1.36
N VAL A 262 1.13 11.21 -0.64
CA VAL A 262 0.02 12.13 -0.91
C VAL A 262 0.30 13.56 -0.45
N CYS A 263 0.92 13.76 0.72
CA CYS A 263 1.20 15.11 1.24
C CYS A 263 2.63 15.32 1.77
N GLY A 264 3.55 14.38 1.51
CA GLY A 264 4.96 14.54 1.82
C GLY A 264 5.75 15.02 0.61
N PRO A 265 6.65 16.01 0.77
CA PRO A 265 7.56 16.36 -0.30
C PRO A 265 8.55 15.21 -0.54
N SER A 266 8.92 15.00 -1.79
CA SER A 266 10.06 14.15 -2.16
C SER A 266 11.17 15.03 -2.71
N VAL A 267 12.42 14.70 -2.40
CA VAL A 267 13.60 15.44 -2.88
C VAL A 267 14.57 14.47 -3.52
N THR A 268 14.91 14.74 -4.78
CA THR A 268 15.95 14.03 -5.53
C THR A 268 17.04 15.01 -5.94
N SER A 269 18.20 14.52 -6.39
CA SER A 269 19.27 15.37 -6.90
C SER A 269 19.93 14.78 -8.14
N SER A 270 20.31 15.66 -9.06
CA SER A 270 21.18 15.35 -10.18
C SER A 270 22.66 15.59 -9.86
N SER A 271 22.95 16.42 -8.85
CA SER A 271 24.31 16.69 -8.37
C SER A 271 24.85 15.54 -7.50
N PRO A 272 26.19 15.31 -7.50
CA PRO A 272 26.82 14.28 -6.68
C PRO A 272 26.74 14.62 -5.18
N GLU A 273 26.57 13.60 -4.34
CA GLU A 273 26.45 13.78 -2.87
C GLU A 273 27.73 14.32 -2.22
N SER A 274 28.88 14.11 -2.84
CA SER A 274 30.15 14.67 -2.40
C SER A 274 30.90 15.26 -3.60
N SER A 275 31.42 16.46 -3.44
CA SER A 275 32.19 17.16 -4.46
C SER A 275 33.49 17.69 -3.86
N VAL A 276 34.57 17.52 -4.61
CA VAL A 276 35.88 18.09 -4.29
C VAL A 276 36.10 19.28 -5.21
N VAL A 277 36.40 20.44 -4.65
CA VAL A 277 36.48 21.73 -5.37
C VAL A 277 37.80 22.44 -5.12
N SER A 278 38.34 23.13 -6.15
CA SER A 278 39.45 24.06 -5.98
C SER A 278 38.93 25.44 -5.63
N LEU A 279 39.73 26.23 -4.89
CA LEU A 279 39.35 27.61 -4.58
C LEU A 279 39.19 28.44 -5.85
N ASP A 280 38.30 29.43 -5.79
CA ASP A 280 37.99 30.36 -6.86
C ASP A 280 37.22 29.76 -8.06
N ASP A 281 36.99 28.45 -8.08
CA ASP A 281 36.11 27.79 -9.05
C ASP A 281 34.63 28.17 -8.83
N ALA A 282 33.85 28.08 -9.91
CA ALA A 282 32.41 28.11 -9.83
C ALA A 282 31.88 26.71 -9.49
N HIS A 283 30.89 26.64 -8.60
CA HIS A 283 30.26 25.40 -8.20
C HIS A 283 28.75 25.55 -8.13
N ALA A 284 28.01 24.52 -8.56
CA ALA A 284 26.57 24.50 -8.51
C ALA A 284 26.07 23.16 -8.00
N MET A 285 25.09 23.20 -7.10
CA MET A 285 24.38 22.03 -6.62
C MET A 285 22.89 22.21 -6.85
N CYS A 286 22.23 21.18 -7.37
CA CYS A 286 20.81 21.22 -7.69
C CYS A 286 20.08 20.04 -7.05
N CYS A 287 18.90 20.34 -6.52
CA CYS A 287 17.91 19.36 -6.10
C CYS A 287 16.60 19.58 -6.86
N THR A 288 15.80 18.54 -6.98
CA THR A 288 14.44 18.61 -7.50
C THR A 288 13.50 18.15 -6.41
N ALA A 289 12.54 19.00 -6.06
CA ALA A 289 11.50 18.66 -5.13
C ALA A 289 10.18 18.42 -5.86
N LEU A 290 9.39 17.46 -5.38
CA LEU A 290 8.06 17.15 -5.91
C LEU A 290 7.08 17.04 -4.75
N ALA A 291 6.04 17.86 -4.81
CA ALA A 291 4.86 17.78 -3.95
C ALA A 291 3.71 18.58 -4.58
N THR A 292 2.47 18.25 -4.24
CA THR A 292 1.29 19.01 -4.70
C THR A 292 0.47 19.44 -3.49
N PRO A 293 0.33 20.76 -3.19
CA PRO A 293 0.94 21.90 -3.90
C PRO A 293 2.46 21.94 -3.74
N ALA A 294 3.12 22.79 -4.55
CA ALA A 294 4.58 22.92 -4.54
C ALA A 294 5.12 23.20 -3.12
N PRO A 295 6.19 22.51 -2.68
CA PRO A 295 6.71 22.66 -1.33
C PRO A 295 7.52 23.96 -1.18
N VAL A 296 7.70 24.41 0.06
CA VAL A 296 8.62 25.50 0.40
C VAL A 296 10.05 24.96 0.39
N LEU A 297 10.94 25.65 -0.34
CA LEU A 297 12.32 25.22 -0.55
C LEU A 297 13.32 26.19 0.10
N PHE A 298 14.35 25.64 0.71
CA PHE A 298 15.47 26.41 1.25
C PHE A 298 16.74 25.57 1.34
N TRP A 299 17.88 26.25 1.24
CA TRP A 299 19.20 25.65 1.42
C TRP A 299 19.71 25.90 2.84
N GLN A 300 20.45 24.93 3.39
CA GLN A 300 21.20 25.07 4.63
C GLN A 300 22.67 24.75 4.41
N LEU A 301 23.56 25.57 4.98
CA LEU A 301 25.00 25.28 5.10
C LEU A 301 25.32 25.05 6.57
N ASN A 302 25.81 23.86 6.91
CA ASN A 302 26.15 23.44 8.28
C ASN A 302 24.99 23.74 9.27
N GLY A 303 23.75 23.51 8.82
CA GLY A 303 22.52 23.72 9.59
C GLY A 303 21.96 25.15 9.59
N LYS A 304 22.61 26.11 8.93
CA LYS A 304 22.12 27.51 8.84
C LYS A 304 21.52 27.79 7.48
N ASN A 305 20.34 28.42 7.47
CA ASN A 305 19.67 28.80 6.22
C ASN A 305 20.52 29.80 5.42
N ILE A 306 20.59 29.59 4.11
CA ILE A 306 21.26 30.48 3.16
C ILE A 306 20.28 30.91 2.07
N SER A 307 20.46 32.13 1.56
CA SER A 307 19.56 32.75 0.57
C SER A 307 20.25 33.27 -0.69
N ASN A 308 21.59 33.30 -0.71
CA ASN A 308 22.37 33.89 -1.80
C ASN A 308 22.69 32.86 -2.88
N GLY A 309 22.70 33.28 -4.14
CA GLY A 309 23.07 32.41 -5.27
C GLY A 309 22.03 31.35 -5.59
N ILE A 310 20.78 31.55 -5.19
CA ILE A 310 19.70 30.58 -5.38
C ILE A 310 18.96 30.85 -6.69
N SER A 311 18.75 29.80 -7.47
CA SER A 311 17.87 29.80 -8.64
C SER A 311 16.78 28.73 -8.48
N GLN A 312 15.53 29.10 -8.81
CA GLN A 312 14.37 28.21 -8.74
C GLN A 312 13.67 28.17 -10.10
N LYS A 313 13.34 26.97 -10.55
CA LYS A 313 12.65 26.74 -11.82
C LYS A 313 11.51 25.74 -11.61
N HIS A 314 10.29 26.17 -11.94
CA HIS A 314 9.14 25.27 -12.00
C HIS A 314 9.24 24.38 -13.23
N LEU A 315 9.29 23.07 -13.03
CA LEU A 315 9.43 22.08 -14.10
C LEU A 315 8.07 21.56 -14.59
N SER A 316 7.07 21.57 -13.71
CA SER A 316 5.73 21.10 -14.03
C SER A 316 4.66 21.86 -13.24
N ASP A 317 3.43 21.81 -13.75
CA ASP A 317 2.24 22.26 -13.02
C ASP A 317 1.87 21.33 -11.85
N SER A 318 2.44 20.10 -11.82
CA SER A 318 2.28 19.14 -10.73
C SER A 318 3.10 19.46 -9.47
N GLY A 319 3.72 20.65 -9.41
CA GLY A 319 4.50 21.10 -8.25
C GLY A 319 5.92 20.54 -8.20
N GLN A 320 6.46 20.06 -9.34
CA GLN A 320 7.86 19.72 -9.46
C GLN A 320 8.70 20.99 -9.64
N VAL A 321 9.70 21.18 -8.78
CA VAL A 321 10.52 22.38 -8.73
C VAL A 321 12.00 21.99 -8.66
N GLU A 322 12.79 22.50 -9.61
CA GLU A 322 14.24 22.47 -9.57
C GLU A 322 14.77 23.67 -8.78
N PHE A 323 15.71 23.42 -7.89
CA PHE A 323 16.23 24.40 -6.95
C PHE A 323 17.74 24.24 -6.84
N CYS A 324 18.46 25.21 -7.38
CA CYS A 324 19.91 25.20 -7.49
C CYS A 324 20.55 26.28 -6.63
N LEU A 325 21.70 25.96 -6.05
CA LEU A 325 22.61 26.88 -5.39
C LEU A 325 23.85 27.04 -6.25
N GLU A 326 24.09 28.26 -6.73
CA GLU A 326 25.19 28.64 -7.60
C GLU A 326 26.18 29.54 -6.86
N ILE A 327 27.38 29.01 -6.63
CA ILE A 327 28.50 29.71 -6.01
C ILE A 327 29.47 30.08 -7.11
N ARG A 328 29.52 31.37 -7.49
CA ARG A 328 30.38 31.83 -8.60
C ARG A 328 31.87 31.72 -8.33
N LYS A 329 32.27 31.91 -7.07
CA LYS A 329 33.66 31.93 -6.63
C LYS A 329 33.76 31.27 -5.26
N ILE A 330 34.17 30.01 -5.24
CA ILE A 330 34.14 29.20 -4.01
C ILE A 330 35.31 29.53 -3.08
N GLY A 331 34.99 29.78 -1.80
CA GLY A 331 35.97 30.10 -0.76
C GLY A 331 35.99 29.08 0.37
N LEU A 332 36.92 29.27 1.32
CA LEU A 332 37.05 28.42 2.51
C LEU A 332 35.78 28.36 3.37
N LYS A 333 35.04 29.47 3.43
CA LYS A 333 33.79 29.59 4.20
C LYS A 333 32.63 28.79 3.61
N ASP A 334 32.75 28.41 2.34
CA ASP A 334 31.72 27.70 1.58
C ASP A 334 31.93 26.17 1.65
N MET A 335 32.91 25.70 2.44
CA MET A 335 33.13 24.28 2.69
C MET A 335 32.17 23.74 3.75
N GLY A 336 31.78 22.48 3.60
CA GLY A 336 30.98 21.76 4.59
C GLY A 336 29.77 21.06 3.99
N LYS A 337 28.76 20.87 4.84
CA LYS A 337 27.55 20.11 4.50
C LYS A 337 26.43 21.05 4.09
N TYR A 338 26.00 20.91 2.85
CA TYR A 338 24.84 21.56 2.29
C TYR A 338 23.63 20.64 2.38
N LYS A 339 22.46 21.23 2.63
CA LYS A 339 21.19 20.51 2.64
C LYS A 339 20.16 21.30 1.86
N CYS A 340 19.61 20.71 0.81
CA CYS A 340 18.41 21.20 0.16
C CYS A 340 17.21 20.61 0.90
N VAL A 341 16.35 21.47 1.46
CA VAL A 341 15.17 21.06 2.23
C VAL A 341 13.91 21.48 1.50
N ALA A 342 12.97 20.56 1.41
CA ALA A 342 11.60 20.79 0.98
C ALA A 342 10.64 20.55 2.16
N SER A 343 9.75 21.50 2.39
CA SER A 343 8.77 21.47 3.47
C SER A 343 7.36 21.67 2.94
N LEU A 344 6.43 20.80 3.30
CA LEU A 344 5.01 20.92 2.97
C LEU A 344 4.16 20.37 4.12
N ALA A 345 3.17 21.15 4.57
CA ALA A 345 2.24 20.75 5.64
C ALA A 345 2.92 20.21 6.93
N GLY A 346 4.12 20.70 7.24
CA GLY A 346 4.92 20.24 8.39
C GLY A 346 5.75 18.98 8.14
N LEU A 347 5.60 18.32 6.98
CA LEU A 347 6.46 17.23 6.54
C LEU A 347 7.67 17.79 5.79
N ASN A 348 8.86 17.27 6.11
CA ASN A 348 10.12 17.70 5.52
C ASN A 348 10.80 16.54 4.80
N ALA A 349 11.38 16.83 3.65
CA ALA A 349 12.31 15.96 2.95
C ALA A 349 13.54 16.76 2.56
N SER A 350 14.69 16.11 2.49
CA SER A 350 15.93 16.82 2.18
C SER A 350 16.96 15.93 1.51
N LYS A 351 17.84 16.56 0.73
CA LYS A 351 19.05 15.93 0.18
C LYS A 351 20.29 16.66 0.70
N GLU A 352 21.26 15.89 1.15
CA GLU A 352 22.54 16.40 1.66
C GLU A 352 23.64 16.30 0.59
N PHE A 353 24.52 17.29 0.61
CA PHE A 353 25.70 17.39 -0.25
C PHE A 353 26.91 17.79 0.61
N SER A 354 28.07 17.22 0.33
CA SER A 354 29.32 17.58 1.00
C SER A 354 30.26 18.25 0.00
N VAL A 355 30.76 19.43 0.37
CA VAL A 355 31.74 20.17 -0.44
C VAL A 355 33.05 20.22 0.33
N GLU A 356 34.05 19.57 -0.22
CA GLU A 356 35.39 19.46 0.36
C GLU A 356 36.42 20.16 -0.54
N ARG A 357 37.44 20.75 0.07
CA ARG A 357 38.53 21.33 -0.69
C ARG A 357 39.41 20.23 -1.28
N ASP A 358 39.86 20.42 -2.50
CA ASP A 358 40.93 19.60 -3.07
C ASP A 358 42.16 19.59 -2.15
N LYS A 359 42.65 18.40 -1.85
CA LYS A 359 43.85 18.24 -1.06
C LYS A 359 44.99 18.61 -2.00
N ILE A 360 45.51 19.83 -1.85
CA ILE A 360 46.74 20.23 -2.54
C ILE A 360 47.75 19.10 -2.29
N PRO A 361 48.18 18.34 -3.31
CA PRO A 361 49.22 17.37 -3.09
C PRO A 361 50.42 18.15 -2.56
N ILE A 362 50.99 17.69 -1.44
CA ILE A 362 52.30 18.17 -1.02
C ILE A 362 53.26 17.67 -2.10
N VAL A 363 53.42 18.47 -3.14
CA VAL A 363 54.40 18.22 -4.18
C VAL A 363 55.74 18.55 -3.53
N LEU A 364 56.45 17.51 -3.07
CA LEU A 364 57.85 17.56 -2.62
C LEU A 364 58.81 17.87 -3.79
N ASN A 365 58.48 18.85 -4.65
CA ASN A 365 59.32 19.25 -5.79
C ASN A 365 60.05 20.57 -5.54
N SER A 366 59.97 21.16 -4.36
CA SER A 366 60.92 22.22 -3.96
C SER A 366 61.98 21.62 -3.05
N ALA A 367 63.23 22.00 -3.29
CA ALA A 367 64.37 21.64 -2.44
C ALA A 367 64.10 21.97 -0.95
N GLU A 368 63.23 22.95 -0.68
CA GLU A 368 62.80 23.34 0.67
C GLU A 368 61.98 22.24 1.39
N GLY A 369 61.10 21.52 0.68
CA GLY A 369 60.28 20.45 1.29
C GLY A 369 61.11 19.23 1.72
N ILE A 370 62.12 18.88 0.92
CA ILE A 370 63.08 17.81 1.26
C ILE A 370 63.93 18.23 2.46
N MET A 371 64.38 19.49 2.50
CA MET A 371 65.18 20.01 3.61
C MET A 371 64.41 19.97 4.94
N ILE A 372 63.12 20.34 4.96
CA ILE A 372 62.30 20.29 6.19
C ILE A 372 62.09 18.84 6.66
N TYR A 373 61.82 17.92 5.74
CA TYR A 373 61.64 16.50 6.08
C TYR A 373 62.95 15.86 6.58
N CYS A 374 64.08 16.18 5.94
CA CYS A 374 65.41 15.80 6.41
C CYS A 374 65.73 16.42 7.79
N GLN A 375 65.36 17.69 8.02
CA GLN A 375 65.55 18.35 9.32
C GLN A 375 64.76 17.62 10.42
N PHE A 376 63.49 17.29 10.18
CA PHE A 376 62.65 16.57 11.15
C PHE A 376 63.12 15.14 11.40
N THR A 377 63.56 14.42 10.37
CA THR A 377 64.10 13.07 10.53
C THR A 377 65.46 13.09 11.24
N ILE A 378 66.32 14.06 10.96
CA ILE A 378 67.60 14.24 11.67
C ILE A 378 67.36 14.66 13.13
N CYS A 379 66.46 15.60 13.40
CA CYS A 379 66.13 16.02 14.77
C CYS A 379 65.51 14.88 15.59
N THR A 380 64.64 14.06 14.99
CA THR A 380 64.08 12.88 15.67
C THR A 380 65.15 11.80 15.88
N PHE A 381 66.05 11.58 14.91
CA PHE A 381 67.18 10.65 15.07
C PHE A 381 68.16 11.10 16.16
N ILE A 382 68.52 12.40 16.18
CA ILE A 382 69.36 12.98 17.26
C ILE A 382 68.64 12.86 18.60
N GLY A 383 67.34 13.15 18.67
CA GLY A 383 66.54 12.97 19.87
C GLY A 383 66.55 11.53 20.38
N VAL A 384 66.39 10.55 19.49
CA VAL A 384 66.48 9.12 19.82
C VAL A 384 67.89 8.74 20.26
N CYS A 385 68.94 9.21 19.59
CA CYS A 385 70.33 8.97 20.00
C CYS A 385 70.65 9.59 21.36
N CYS A 386 70.16 10.80 21.65
CA CYS A 386 70.30 11.43 22.96
C CYS A 386 69.56 10.65 24.05
N VAL A 387 68.34 10.16 23.78
CA VAL A 387 67.59 9.30 24.71
C VAL A 387 68.32 7.98 24.93
N VAL A 388 68.86 7.34 23.88
CA VAL A 388 69.63 6.09 23.98
C VAL A 388 70.92 6.31 24.77
N SER A 389 71.67 7.39 24.51
CA SER A 389 72.86 7.75 25.31
C SER A 389 72.50 8.07 26.77
N CYS A 390 71.41 8.78 27.03
CA CYS A 390 70.93 9.02 28.39
C CYS A 390 70.50 7.73 29.08
N CYS A 391 69.91 6.77 28.35
CA CYS A 391 69.53 5.46 28.87
C CYS A 391 70.76 4.59 29.19
N VAL A 392 71.76 4.54 28.30
CA VAL A 392 73.01 3.78 28.50
C VAL A 392 73.84 4.35 29.66
N LEU A 393 73.80 5.66 29.90
CA LEU A 393 74.43 6.30 31.06
C LEU A 393 73.62 6.14 32.36
N ARG A 394 72.33 5.79 32.29
CA ARG A 394 71.47 5.53 33.47
C ARG A 394 71.35 4.06 33.87
N THR A 395 71.85 3.13 33.06
CA THR A 395 71.82 1.68 33.37
C THR A 395 72.95 1.24 34.31
N GLY A 396 73.41 2.12 35.20
CA GLY A 396 74.13 1.78 36.42
C GLY A 396 73.17 1.81 37.61
N GLY A 397 72.36 0.76 37.77
CA GLY A 397 71.68 0.47 39.04
C GLY A 397 70.15 0.48 39.04
N ARG A 398 69.61 -0.65 39.49
CA ARG A 398 68.23 -0.93 39.96
C ARG A 398 67.17 -1.15 38.88
N GLY A 399 66.99 -2.42 38.57
CA GLY A 399 65.78 -2.94 37.94
C GLY A 399 64.55 -2.67 38.80
N LYS A 400 63.52 -2.10 38.15
CA LYS A 400 62.12 -2.24 38.55
C LYS A 400 61.43 -3.01 37.44
N THR A 401 60.95 -4.20 37.78
CA THR A 401 60.11 -5.04 36.95
C THR A 401 58.83 -4.28 36.57
N ARG A 402 58.49 -4.24 35.28
CA ARG A 402 57.14 -3.88 34.81
C ARG A 402 56.19 -5.03 35.16
N PRO A 403 54.93 -4.77 35.57
CA PRO A 403 53.96 -5.85 35.75
C PRO A 403 53.66 -6.49 34.39
N LYS A 404 53.65 -7.83 34.34
CA LYS A 404 53.18 -8.58 33.17
C LYS A 404 51.68 -8.35 33.03
N ARG A 405 51.23 -7.96 31.84
CA ARG A 405 49.81 -7.97 31.49
C ARG A 405 49.42 -9.41 31.17
N GLU A 406 48.60 -10.03 32.00
CA GLU A 406 48.01 -11.35 31.74
C GLU A 406 46.68 -11.18 31.01
N TYR A 407 46.50 -11.94 29.94
CA TYR A 407 45.25 -12.02 29.18
C TYR A 407 44.68 -13.42 29.39
N MET A 408 43.39 -13.54 29.71
CA MET A 408 42.71 -14.83 29.82
C MET A 408 41.83 -15.09 28.58
N HIS A 409 41.65 -16.36 28.25
CA HIS A 409 40.66 -16.78 27.26
C HIS A 409 39.32 -17.02 27.96
N ALA A 410 38.26 -16.34 27.49
CA ALA A 410 36.90 -16.51 27.98
C ALA A 410 36.06 -17.30 26.97
N LYS A 411 35.27 -18.26 27.47
CA LYS A 411 34.27 -18.97 26.68
C LYS A 411 32.91 -18.29 26.89
N VAL A 412 32.21 -18.00 25.80
CA VAL A 412 30.89 -17.34 25.84
C VAL A 412 29.81 -18.39 25.72
N LEU A 413 28.85 -18.37 26.64
CA LEU A 413 27.67 -19.25 26.64
C LEU A 413 26.43 -18.39 26.31
N GLU A 414 25.75 -18.73 25.20
CA GLU A 414 24.47 -18.14 24.83
C GLU A 414 23.34 -18.96 25.45
N ILE A 415 22.49 -18.31 26.25
CA ILE A 415 21.44 -18.97 27.03
C ILE A 415 20.07 -18.56 26.45
N PRO A 416 19.19 -19.53 26.09
CA PRO A 416 17.82 -19.23 25.64
C PRO A 416 17.00 -18.55 26.74
N GLN A 417 16.09 -17.64 26.37
CA GLN A 417 15.28 -16.86 27.32
C GLN A 417 14.58 -17.71 28.40
N SER A 418 14.11 -18.91 28.05
CA SER A 418 13.41 -19.82 28.96
C SER A 418 14.27 -20.31 30.14
N SER A 419 15.58 -20.08 30.07
CA SER A 419 16.55 -20.47 31.09
C SER A 419 17.21 -19.26 31.76
N CYS A 420 16.79 -18.03 31.42
CA CYS A 420 17.13 -16.85 32.19
C CYS A 420 16.16 -16.79 33.38
N GLU A 421 16.64 -16.99 34.61
CA GLU A 421 15.83 -16.79 35.83
C GLU A 421 15.30 -15.35 35.85
N TYR A 422 13.97 -15.21 35.93
CA TYR A 422 13.27 -13.92 35.89
C TYR A 422 13.17 -13.38 37.33
N CYS A 423 13.77 -12.22 37.61
CA CYS A 423 13.46 -11.45 38.83
C CYS A 423 12.25 -10.54 38.52
N ASP A 424 11.02 -11.07 38.63
CA ASP A 424 9.83 -10.24 38.76
C ASP A 424 9.71 -9.85 40.24
N VAL A 425 10.01 -8.60 40.57
CA VAL A 425 9.80 -8.05 41.91
C VAL A 425 8.58 -7.13 41.83
N ASP A 426 7.44 -7.61 42.33
CA ASP A 426 6.32 -6.73 42.70
C ASP A 426 6.78 -5.84 43.88
N ASP A 427 6.45 -4.54 43.82
CA ASP A 427 7.00 -3.41 44.59
C ASP A 427 6.93 -3.47 46.14
N GLU A 428 6.70 -4.62 46.80
CA GLU A 428 6.50 -4.68 48.27
C GLU A 428 7.44 -5.60 49.08
N ASP A 429 8.37 -6.37 48.48
CA ASP A 429 9.29 -7.24 49.24
C ASP A 429 10.78 -6.81 49.11
N GLU A 430 11.24 -5.95 50.03
CA GLU A 430 12.64 -5.45 50.13
C GLU A 430 13.69 -6.55 50.41
N GLU A 431 13.27 -7.76 50.78
CA GLU A 431 14.18 -8.87 51.09
C GLU A 431 14.46 -9.77 49.87
N ALA A 432 13.54 -9.83 48.89
CA ALA A 432 13.77 -10.49 47.60
C ALA A 432 14.65 -9.66 46.65
N ALA A 433 14.63 -8.33 46.79
CA ALA A 433 15.48 -7.43 46.00
C ALA A 433 16.98 -7.60 46.28
N ARG A 434 17.37 -8.04 47.50
CA ARG A 434 18.79 -8.19 47.87
C ARG A 434 19.47 -9.45 47.32
N GLU A 435 18.72 -10.46 46.88
CA GLU A 435 19.29 -11.65 46.23
C GLU A 435 19.46 -11.49 44.71
N CYS A 436 18.86 -10.46 44.08
CA CYS A 436 19.03 -10.16 42.65
C CYS A 436 20.14 -9.11 42.36
N ASP A 437 20.90 -8.66 43.37
CA ASP A 437 21.95 -7.63 43.24
C ASP A 437 23.24 -8.09 42.51
N ASP A 438 23.27 -9.30 41.96
CA ASP A 438 24.45 -9.86 41.24
C ASP A 438 24.35 -9.74 39.71
N TRP A 439 23.39 -8.96 39.19
CA TRP A 439 23.25 -8.66 37.77
C TRP A 439 24.07 -7.42 37.41
N GLY A 440 25.30 -7.62 36.95
CA GLY A 440 26.18 -6.53 36.50
C GLY A 440 25.59 -5.73 35.33
N ASP A 441 25.73 -4.40 35.38
CA ASP A 441 25.25 -3.48 34.35
C ASP A 441 25.66 -3.89 32.92
N ALA A 442 24.68 -3.90 32.01
CA ALA A 442 24.84 -4.22 30.59
C ALA A 442 25.82 -3.30 29.83
N GLU A 443 26.29 -2.21 30.46
CA GLU A 443 27.22 -1.24 29.87
C GLU A 443 28.70 -1.56 30.06
N THR A 444 29.08 -2.70 30.61
CA THR A 444 30.50 -2.96 30.88
C THR A 444 31.34 -3.08 29.61
N THR A 445 32.61 -2.67 29.71
CA THR A 445 33.58 -2.66 28.60
C THR A 445 33.73 -4.04 27.96
N ALA A 446 33.62 -5.11 28.75
CA ALA A 446 33.68 -6.50 28.26
C ALA A 446 32.47 -6.86 27.38
N VAL A 447 31.25 -6.49 27.82
CA VAL A 447 30.01 -6.68 27.03
C VAL A 447 30.06 -5.84 25.75
N ARG A 448 30.50 -4.57 25.83
CA ARG A 448 30.69 -3.72 24.64
C ARG A 448 31.70 -4.29 23.64
N GLN A 449 32.83 -4.80 24.12
CA GLN A 449 33.85 -5.41 23.24
C GLN A 449 33.33 -6.68 22.56
N TYR A 450 32.57 -7.51 23.27
CA TYR A 450 31.94 -8.69 22.68
C TYR A 450 30.87 -8.32 21.63
N LEU A 451 29.99 -7.36 21.93
CA LEU A 451 28.96 -6.89 21.00
C LEU A 451 29.57 -6.29 19.73
N GLN A 452 30.62 -5.48 19.87
CA GLN A 452 31.38 -4.93 18.73
C GLN A 452 32.02 -6.05 17.89
N TRP A 453 32.62 -7.06 18.52
CA TRP A 453 33.20 -8.19 17.80
C TRP A 453 32.13 -9.01 17.04
N ARG A 454 30.97 -9.31 17.65
CA ARG A 454 29.91 -10.11 17.01
C ARG A 454 29.27 -9.38 15.82
N GLN A 455 29.10 -8.05 15.92
CA GLN A 455 28.61 -7.21 14.82
C GLN A 455 29.57 -7.20 13.62
N ILE A 456 30.88 -7.32 13.87
CA ILE A 456 31.90 -7.48 12.83
C ILE A 456 31.87 -8.90 12.23
N GLN A 457 31.58 -9.94 13.03
CA GLN A 457 31.58 -11.34 12.59
C GLN A 457 30.32 -11.79 11.83
N GLN A 458 29.18 -11.07 11.90
CA GLN A 458 28.01 -11.36 11.04
C GLN A 458 28.33 -11.32 9.53
N ASN A 459 29.49 -10.77 9.14
CA ASN A 459 29.94 -10.71 7.75
C ASN A 459 31.04 -11.71 7.34
N GLN A 460 31.60 -12.56 8.22
CA GLN A 460 32.66 -13.52 7.84
C GLN A 460 32.63 -14.87 8.60
N LYS A 461 32.80 -15.98 7.86
CA LYS A 461 32.85 -17.36 8.37
C LYS A 461 34.25 -17.68 8.96
N TYR A 462 34.31 -17.88 10.29
CA TYR A 462 35.42 -18.38 11.15
C TYR A 462 36.60 -17.43 11.43
N SER A 463 37.28 -17.40 12.59
CA SER A 463 36.94 -17.65 14.01
C SER A 463 38.17 -17.24 14.87
N MET A 464 38.03 -16.29 15.80
CA MET A 464 38.74 -16.25 17.10
C MET A 464 38.21 -15.06 17.93
N LEU A 465 37.95 -15.28 19.23
CA LEU A 465 37.47 -14.27 20.19
C LEU A 465 38.56 -13.23 20.51
N PRO A 466 38.20 -11.97 20.83
CA PRO A 466 39.16 -10.98 21.32
C PRO A 466 39.76 -11.42 22.66
N GLN A 467 41.04 -11.11 22.91
CA GLN A 467 41.62 -11.21 24.25
C GLN A 467 41.00 -10.13 25.15
N ILE A 468 40.21 -10.53 26.14
CA ILE A 468 39.60 -9.62 27.11
C ILE A 468 40.55 -9.48 28.31
N GLN A 469 40.77 -8.24 28.77
CA GLN A 469 41.65 -7.98 29.92
C GLN A 469 40.97 -8.42 31.22
N HIS A 470 41.69 -9.18 32.05
CA HIS A 470 41.21 -9.74 33.33
C HIS A 470 40.61 -8.68 34.29
N GLU A 471 41.22 -7.50 34.39
CA GLU A 471 40.74 -6.40 35.24
C GLU A 471 39.34 -5.87 34.87
N SER A 472 38.90 -6.10 33.63
CA SER A 472 37.58 -5.67 33.14
C SER A 472 36.46 -6.60 33.63
N LEU A 473 36.79 -7.86 33.95
CA LEU A 473 35.84 -8.89 34.35
C LEU A 473 35.69 -8.97 35.88
N CYS A 474 36.77 -8.89 36.66
CA CYS A 474 36.68 -8.96 38.13
C CYS A 474 36.31 -7.62 38.81
N ARG A 475 36.17 -6.50 38.07
CA ARG A 475 35.59 -5.24 38.62
C ARG A 475 34.06 -5.28 38.80
N LEU A 476 33.43 -6.37 38.37
CA LEU A 476 31.98 -6.56 38.37
C LEU A 476 31.43 -7.33 39.57
N SER A 477 32.28 -7.98 40.38
CA SER A 477 31.87 -8.43 41.71
C SER A 477 32.30 -7.37 42.72
N HIS A 478 31.36 -6.89 43.52
CA HIS A 478 31.62 -5.89 44.55
C HIS A 478 32.35 -6.52 45.77
N GLU A 479 33.47 -7.22 45.55
CA GLU A 479 34.39 -7.69 46.60
C GLU A 479 35.84 -7.41 46.18
N SER A 480 36.24 -6.15 46.29
CA SER A 480 37.65 -5.76 46.21
C SER A 480 38.41 -6.24 47.47
N ASN A 481 39.10 -7.38 47.37
CA ASN A 481 40.42 -7.69 47.96
C ASN A 481 40.78 -9.19 48.08
N SER A 482 40.06 -10.10 47.42
CA SER A 482 40.48 -11.50 47.36
C SER A 482 41.60 -11.71 46.32
N THR A 483 42.73 -12.31 46.75
CA THR A 483 43.81 -12.77 45.85
C THR A 483 43.55 -14.17 45.27
N ASP A 484 42.34 -14.72 45.45
CA ASP A 484 41.99 -16.06 44.99
C ASP A 484 41.40 -16.02 43.57
N VAL A 485 42.19 -16.48 42.59
CA VAL A 485 41.88 -16.44 41.15
C VAL A 485 40.70 -17.37 40.78
N SER A 486 40.29 -18.24 41.69
CA SER A 486 39.25 -19.26 41.45
C SER A 486 37.81 -18.78 41.67
N ALA A 487 37.60 -17.54 42.13
CA ALA A 487 36.30 -17.07 42.63
C ALA A 487 35.68 -15.87 41.88
N CYS A 488 36.11 -15.52 40.66
CA CYS A 488 35.38 -14.52 39.85
C CYS A 488 34.18 -15.21 39.15
N ARG A 489 32.96 -15.00 39.66
CA ARG A 489 31.72 -15.30 38.92
C ARG A 489 31.43 -14.15 37.95
N ALA A 490 31.18 -14.44 36.68
CA ALA A 490 30.78 -13.41 35.72
C ALA A 490 29.26 -13.21 35.78
N PRO A 491 28.76 -11.97 35.83
CA PRO A 491 27.32 -11.70 35.85
C PRO A 491 26.67 -12.06 34.50
N LEU A 492 25.40 -12.48 34.54
CA LEU A 492 24.55 -12.59 33.35
C LEU A 492 24.23 -11.18 32.82
N ALA A 493 24.43 -10.95 31.51
CA ALA A 493 24.06 -9.70 30.86
C ALA A 493 22.96 -9.94 29.81
N ARG A 494 21.92 -9.09 29.83
CA ARG A 494 20.82 -9.14 28.85
C ARG A 494 21.31 -8.67 27.48
N PHE A 495 21.08 -9.50 26.46
CA PHE A 495 21.59 -9.28 25.09
C PHE A 495 20.53 -8.63 24.18
N ASP A 496 19.29 -9.14 24.21
CA ASP A 496 18.11 -8.55 23.57
C ASP A 496 16.84 -8.98 24.34
N ASP A 497 15.64 -8.68 23.82
CA ASP A 497 14.38 -9.07 24.47
C ASP A 497 14.12 -10.60 24.51
N SER A 498 15.02 -11.41 23.93
CA SER A 498 14.89 -12.85 23.73
C SER A 498 16.13 -13.70 24.09
N HIS A 499 17.26 -13.12 24.52
CA HIS A 499 18.47 -13.89 24.88
C HIS A 499 19.31 -13.22 25.99
N CYS A 500 20.02 -14.05 26.78
CA CYS A 500 20.99 -13.61 27.79
C CYS A 500 22.37 -14.28 27.54
N VAL A 501 23.46 -13.63 27.98
CA VAL A 501 24.83 -14.13 27.79
C VAL A 501 25.57 -14.22 29.12
N SER A 502 26.33 -15.31 29.31
CA SER A 502 27.25 -15.51 30.43
C SER A 502 28.68 -15.79 29.94
N PHE A 503 29.67 -15.37 30.73
CA PHE A 503 31.10 -15.52 30.42
C PHE A 503 31.75 -16.49 31.40
N GLU A 504 32.33 -17.59 30.90
CA GLU A 504 33.06 -18.55 31.73
C GLU A 504 34.57 -18.36 31.51
N LEU A 505 35.31 -18.06 32.58
CA LEU A 505 36.77 -17.96 32.53
C LEU A 505 37.36 -19.37 32.50
N THR A 506 38.09 -19.70 31.42
CA THR A 506 38.80 -20.97 31.33
C THR A 506 40.30 -20.73 31.49
N ASN A 507 40.91 -21.38 32.48
CA ASN A 507 42.37 -21.53 32.54
C ASN A 507 42.80 -22.47 31.41
N LEU A 508 43.40 -21.93 30.36
CA LEU A 508 44.16 -22.69 29.37
C LEU A 508 45.65 -22.41 29.54
#